data_AF-A0A2N2ZAX4-F1
#
_entry.id   AF-A0A2N2ZAX4-F1
#
_cell.length_a   1.000
_cell.length_b   1.000
_cell.length_c   1.000
_cell.angle_alpha   90.00
_cell.angle_beta   90.00
_cell.angle_gamma   90.00
#
_symmetry.space_group_name_H-M   'P 1'
#
loop_
_entity.id
_entity.type
_entity.pdbx_description
1 polymer ?
#
loop_
_entity_poly.entity_id
_entity_poly.type
_entity_poly.pdbx_seq_one_letter_code
_entity_poly.pdbx_strand_id
1 'polypeptide(L)'
;MAYLVKRIEQAHVLWFEPSNQWVQLNDQQWFIFSQFTKKISKEEVIKKYCRRFSLPTDQALFLVDNLFDSIPKLLNPDFELPNFTRNSEDALKHTLPKSKSRIYSFNNKSFKITYDSPFLEQYIHLPLAHLATDTDKIKPLEIEVFSLKNKYALRIGSTNKRCLVAHEPGQIKRLLYIELANYFFDKREDDWMTFIHGSALRKNDQVLVLTSEGGSGKSTMAGLLQLNGFDYFSDDFIPVETKGLKAFPFPAALCIKNDAISILESSGLGFS
;
A
#
# COMPACT_ATOMS: atom_id res chain seq x y z
N MET A 1 -3.68 1.16 -23.98
CA MET A 1 -3.86 2.62 -24.18
C MET A 1 -2.85 3.25 -23.24
N ALA A 2 -1.76 3.88 -23.67
CA ALA A 2 -0.62 4.11 -22.78
C ALA A 2 -0.91 4.97 -21.52
N TYR A 3 -1.98 5.77 -21.52
CA TYR A 3 -2.45 6.50 -20.36
C TYR A 3 -3.95 6.80 -20.40
N LEU A 4 -4.56 7.04 -19.23
CA LEU A 4 -5.91 7.61 -19.06
C LEU A 4 -5.80 9.03 -18.51
N VAL A 5 -6.78 9.89 -18.82
CA VAL A 5 -6.84 11.27 -18.31
C VAL A 5 -8.22 11.56 -17.74
N LYS A 6 -8.25 12.19 -16.57
CA LYS A 6 -9.47 12.74 -15.97
C LYS A 6 -9.20 14.13 -15.43
N ARG A 7 -10.10 15.08 -15.70
CA ARG A 7 -10.05 16.41 -15.08
C ARG A 7 -10.76 16.37 -13.73
N ILE A 8 -10.09 16.84 -12.68
CA ILE A 8 -10.62 16.98 -11.33
C ILE A 8 -10.34 18.43 -10.90
N GLU A 9 -11.39 19.23 -10.76
CA GLU A 9 -11.28 20.66 -10.47
C GLU A 9 -10.34 21.39 -11.46
N GLN A 10 -9.26 21.98 -10.95
CA GLN A 10 -8.24 22.71 -11.71
C GLN A 10 -7.04 21.84 -12.12
N ALA A 11 -7.11 20.52 -11.90
CA ALA A 11 -6.03 19.60 -12.19
C ALA A 11 -6.41 18.55 -13.24
N HIS A 12 -5.41 18.11 -14.01
CA HIS A 12 -5.48 16.97 -14.88
C HIS A 12 -4.79 15.80 -14.20
N VAL A 13 -5.54 14.74 -13.89
CA VAL A 13 -5.01 13.52 -13.29
C VAL A 13 -4.85 12.48 -14.38
N LEU A 14 -3.61 11.98 -14.52
CA LEU A 14 -3.24 10.99 -15.50
C LEU A 14 -2.87 9.69 -14.81
N TRP A 15 -3.26 8.56 -15.40
CA TRP A 15 -2.75 7.24 -15.04
C TRP A 15 -1.99 6.67 -16.22
N PHE A 16 -0.72 6.32 -16.02
CA PHE A 16 0.12 5.69 -17.04
C PHE A 16 0.06 4.17 -16.86
N GLU A 17 -0.50 3.47 -17.85
CA GLU A 17 -0.68 2.01 -17.83
C GLU A 17 0.67 1.26 -17.67
N PRO A 18 1.75 1.60 -18.40
CA PRO A 18 3.02 0.85 -18.33
C PRO A 18 3.72 0.92 -16.97
N SER A 19 3.78 2.10 -16.35
CA SER A 19 4.40 2.31 -15.03
C SER A 19 3.44 2.11 -13.86
N ASN A 20 2.12 2.00 -14.14
CA ASN A 20 1.05 2.01 -13.16
C ASN A 20 1.14 3.20 -12.17
N GLN A 21 1.53 4.38 -12.66
CA GLN A 21 1.70 5.59 -11.86
C GLN A 21 0.62 6.63 -12.15
N TRP A 22 0.21 7.32 -11.10
CA TRP A 22 -0.70 8.48 -11.18
C TRP A 22 0.11 9.77 -11.12
N VAL A 23 -0.21 10.71 -12.00
CA VAL A 23 0.43 12.04 -12.03
C VAL A 23 -0.64 13.10 -12.08
N GLN A 24 -0.54 14.06 -11.17
CA GLN A 24 -1.37 15.26 -11.19
C GLN A 24 -0.61 16.38 -11.89
N LEU A 25 -1.22 16.96 -12.92
CA LEU A 25 -0.69 18.10 -13.66
C LEU A 25 -1.61 19.31 -13.43
N ASN A 26 -1.01 20.44 -13.10
CA ASN A 26 -1.71 21.73 -13.18
C ASN A 26 -1.87 22.17 -14.65
N ASP A 27 -2.54 23.30 -14.91
CA ASP A 27 -2.81 23.78 -16.27
C ASP A 27 -1.55 24.05 -17.10
N GLN A 28 -0.46 24.52 -16.48
CA GLN A 28 0.81 24.77 -17.16
C GLN A 28 1.48 23.45 -17.58
N GLN A 29 1.53 22.49 -16.68
CA GLN A 29 2.10 21.17 -16.92
C GLN A 29 1.27 20.36 -17.92
N TRP A 30 -0.06 20.47 -17.86
CA TRP A 30 -0.97 19.90 -18.84
C TRP A 30 -0.73 20.46 -20.25
N PHE A 31 -0.49 21.77 -20.37
CA PHE A 31 -0.11 22.35 -21.66
C PHE A 31 1.14 21.68 -22.21
N ILE A 32 2.21 21.54 -21.41
CA ILE A 32 3.46 20.87 -21.83
C ILE A 32 3.18 19.42 -22.26
N PHE A 33 2.46 18.65 -21.45
CA PHE A 33 2.07 17.27 -21.77
C PHE A 33 1.27 17.18 -23.08
N SER A 34 0.32 18.11 -23.31
CA SER A 34 -0.48 18.14 -24.54
C SER A 34 0.34 18.43 -25.79
N GLN A 35 1.47 19.14 -25.67
CA GLN A 35 2.39 19.36 -26.79
C GLN A 35 3.29 18.13 -27.01
N PHE A 36 3.75 17.50 -25.92
CA PHE A 36 4.52 16.26 -25.97
C PHE A 36 3.75 15.16 -26.72
N THR A 37 2.46 14.97 -26.40
CA THR A 37 1.62 13.95 -27.07
C THR A 37 1.36 14.25 -28.55
N LYS A 38 1.43 15.53 -28.95
CA LYS A 38 1.41 15.96 -30.36
C LYS A 38 2.76 15.82 -31.06
N LYS A 39 3.78 15.27 -30.39
CA LYS A 39 5.15 15.08 -30.90
C LYS A 39 5.82 16.38 -31.35
N ILE A 40 5.51 17.49 -30.68
CA ILE A 40 6.14 18.80 -30.93
C ILE A 40 7.53 18.83 -30.28
N SER A 41 8.52 19.42 -30.96
CA SER A 41 9.90 19.48 -30.45
C SER A 41 9.99 20.29 -29.16
N LYS A 42 10.92 19.92 -28.29
CA LYS A 42 11.16 20.58 -27.00
C LYS A 42 11.42 22.08 -27.18
N GLU A 43 12.22 22.50 -28.18
CA GLU A 43 12.47 23.93 -28.42
C GLU A 43 11.21 24.69 -28.84
N GLU A 44 10.35 24.07 -29.63
CA GLU A 44 9.09 24.69 -30.06
C GLU A 44 8.09 24.78 -28.90
N VAL A 45 8.04 23.77 -28.02
CA VAL A 45 7.22 23.82 -26.80
C VAL A 45 7.66 24.94 -25.87
N ILE A 46 8.97 25.13 -25.66
CA ILE A 46 9.49 26.24 -24.84
C ILE A 46 9.02 27.59 -25.40
N LYS A 47 9.18 27.82 -26.71
CA LYS A 47 8.72 29.06 -27.37
C LYS A 47 7.22 29.29 -27.19
N LYS A 48 6.41 28.24 -27.36
CA LYS A 48 4.95 28.31 -27.17
C LYS A 48 4.56 28.54 -25.71
N TYR A 49 5.28 27.92 -24.77
CA TYR A 49 5.06 28.05 -23.34
C TYR A 49 5.34 29.48 -22.86
N CYS A 50 6.50 30.07 -23.22
CA CYS A 50 6.84 31.46 -22.89
C CYS A 50 5.78 32.43 -23.42
N ARG A 51 5.32 32.25 -24.66
CA ARG A 51 4.27 33.10 -25.27
C ARG A 51 2.93 32.97 -24.57
N ARG A 52 2.56 31.76 -24.13
CA ARG A 52 1.25 31.48 -23.52
C ARG A 52 1.15 31.96 -22.08
N PHE A 53 2.21 31.78 -21.30
CA PHE A 53 2.21 32.04 -19.86
C PHE A 53 2.99 33.29 -19.46
N SER A 54 3.58 34.02 -20.42
CA SER A 54 4.35 35.25 -20.18
C SER A 54 5.48 35.05 -19.16
N LEU A 55 6.17 33.90 -19.24
CA LEU A 55 7.25 33.52 -18.33
C LEU A 55 8.65 33.68 -18.97
N PRO A 56 9.69 33.97 -18.15
CA PRO A 56 11.09 33.92 -18.57
C PRO A 56 11.50 32.57 -19.18
N THR A 57 12.39 32.61 -20.19
CA THR A 57 12.84 31.43 -20.95
C THR A 57 13.53 30.38 -20.08
N ASP A 58 14.31 30.81 -19.09
CA ASP A 58 15.00 29.95 -18.12
C ASP A 58 14.03 29.12 -17.27
N GLN A 59 12.95 29.75 -16.77
CA GLN A 59 11.91 29.06 -16.00
C GLN A 59 11.10 28.09 -16.88
N ALA A 60 10.78 28.52 -18.10
CA ALA A 60 10.10 27.67 -19.08
C ALA A 60 10.95 26.44 -19.46
N LEU A 61 12.26 26.64 -19.65
CA LEU A 61 13.20 25.57 -19.96
C LEU A 61 13.23 24.56 -18.83
N PHE A 62 13.41 24.98 -17.57
CA PHE A 62 13.41 24.07 -16.43
C PHE A 62 12.13 23.21 -16.35
N LEU A 63 10.95 23.83 -16.48
CA LEU A 63 9.68 23.11 -16.38
C LEU A 63 9.43 22.17 -17.56
N VAL A 64 9.70 22.62 -18.79
CA VAL A 64 9.53 21.80 -19.99
C VAL A 64 10.50 20.62 -19.98
N ASP A 65 11.76 20.85 -19.62
CA ASP A 65 12.80 19.83 -19.51
C ASP A 65 12.42 18.73 -18.54
N ASN A 66 12.08 19.09 -17.30
CA ASN A 66 11.70 18.13 -16.28
C ASN A 66 10.52 17.24 -16.71
N LEU A 67 9.50 17.81 -17.35
CA LEU A 67 8.35 17.05 -17.84
C LEU A 67 8.68 16.19 -19.06
N PHE A 68 9.38 16.74 -20.05
CA PHE A 68 9.77 16.01 -21.26
C PHE A 68 10.68 14.81 -20.95
N ASP A 69 11.54 14.93 -19.94
CA ASP A 69 12.45 13.85 -19.55
C ASP A 69 11.76 12.81 -18.65
N SER A 70 10.70 13.20 -17.92
CA SER A 70 9.95 12.31 -17.02
C SER A 70 8.89 11.48 -17.74
N ILE A 71 8.17 12.03 -18.73
CA ILE A 71 7.07 11.33 -19.43
C ILE A 71 7.55 10.02 -20.09
N PRO A 72 8.70 9.95 -20.79
CA PRO A 72 9.20 8.70 -21.36
C PRO A 72 9.43 7.60 -20.32
N LYS A 73 9.88 7.95 -19.10
CA LYS A 73 10.07 6.99 -17.99
C LYS A 73 8.74 6.45 -17.47
N LEU A 74 7.69 7.26 -17.51
CA LEU A 74 6.33 6.83 -17.15
C LEU A 74 5.71 5.91 -18.20
N LEU A 75 6.03 6.15 -19.48
CA LEU A 75 5.54 5.36 -20.61
C LEU A 75 6.36 4.09 -20.86
N ASN A 76 7.64 4.09 -20.50
CA ASN A 76 8.57 2.99 -20.63
C ASN A 76 9.42 2.90 -19.36
N PRO A 77 8.86 2.36 -18.26
CA PRO A 77 9.60 2.21 -17.02
C PRO A 77 10.78 1.26 -17.19
N ASP A 78 11.87 1.54 -16.46
CA ASP A 78 13.07 0.70 -16.35
C ASP A 78 12.95 -0.38 -15.26
N PHE A 79 11.74 -0.58 -14.73
CA PHE A 79 11.39 -1.58 -13.74
C PHE A 79 10.21 -2.44 -14.20
N GLU A 80 10.15 -3.66 -13.69
CA GLU A 80 8.98 -4.52 -13.87
C GLU A 80 7.96 -4.27 -12.77
N LEU A 81 6.68 -4.22 -13.15
CA LEU A 81 5.60 -4.16 -12.17
C LEU A 81 5.53 -5.46 -11.36
N PRO A 82 5.17 -5.40 -10.07
CA PRO A 82 4.95 -6.59 -9.26
C PRO A 82 3.98 -7.55 -9.96
N ASN A 83 4.44 -8.76 -10.25
CA ASN A 83 3.62 -9.80 -10.83
C ASN A 83 3.13 -10.75 -9.74
N PHE A 84 1.83 -11.02 -9.73
CA PHE A 84 1.19 -11.95 -8.81
C PHE A 84 0.49 -13.04 -9.61
N THR A 85 0.74 -14.29 -9.26
CA THR A 85 0.01 -15.41 -9.87
C THR A 85 -1.15 -15.79 -8.98
N ARG A 86 -2.37 -15.67 -9.50
CA ARG A 86 -3.58 -16.19 -8.84
C ARG A 86 -3.79 -17.65 -9.24
N ASN A 87 -4.26 -18.46 -8.30
CA ASN A 87 -4.61 -19.87 -8.47
C ASN A 87 -3.48 -20.75 -9.06
N SER A 88 -2.26 -20.59 -8.55
CA SER A 88 -1.15 -21.47 -8.93
C SER A 88 -1.45 -22.94 -8.54
N GLU A 89 -1.51 -23.83 -9.54
CA GLU A 89 -1.68 -25.27 -9.30
C GLU A 89 -0.54 -25.88 -8.48
N ASP A 90 0.70 -25.47 -8.76
CA ASP A 90 1.88 -25.88 -8.01
C ASP A 90 1.71 -25.56 -6.52
N ALA A 91 1.28 -24.33 -6.20
CA ALA A 91 1.03 -23.90 -4.83
C ALA A 91 -0.16 -24.65 -4.20
N LEU A 92 -1.21 -24.96 -4.97
CA LEU A 92 -2.35 -25.73 -4.48
C LEU A 92 -1.97 -27.16 -4.09
N LYS A 93 -1.08 -27.80 -4.85
CA LYS A 93 -0.63 -29.19 -4.63
C LYS A 93 0.55 -29.29 -3.64
N HIS A 94 1.19 -28.18 -3.29
CA HIS A 94 2.36 -28.18 -2.41
C HIS A 94 2.04 -28.68 -0.99
N THR A 95 2.88 -29.56 -0.46
CA THR A 95 2.77 -30.06 0.92
C THR A 95 3.74 -29.32 1.83
N LEU A 96 3.35 -29.08 3.09
CA LEU A 96 4.14 -28.36 4.08
C LEU A 96 4.83 -29.36 5.01
N PRO A 97 6.10 -29.76 4.74
CA PRO A 97 6.74 -30.86 5.47
C PRO A 97 7.06 -30.50 6.93
N LYS A 98 7.46 -29.25 7.19
CA LYS A 98 7.66 -28.69 8.52
C LYS A 98 6.88 -27.39 8.58
N SER A 99 6.02 -27.26 9.58
CA SER A 99 5.26 -26.04 9.74
C SER A 99 4.93 -25.74 11.19
N LYS A 100 4.68 -24.47 11.45
CA LYS A 100 4.22 -23.98 12.75
C LYS A 100 3.00 -23.11 12.56
N SER A 101 1.96 -23.39 13.32
CA SER A 101 0.72 -22.61 13.26
C SER A 101 0.59 -21.67 14.44
N ARG A 102 -0.07 -20.54 14.20
CA ARG A 102 -0.55 -19.62 15.23
C ARG A 102 -2.00 -19.25 14.95
N ILE A 103 -2.76 -19.07 16.03
CA ILE A 103 -4.17 -18.69 15.97
C ILE A 103 -4.26 -17.24 16.44
N TYR A 104 -5.15 -16.48 15.81
CA TYR A 104 -5.35 -15.06 16.04
C TYR A 104 -6.84 -14.75 16.09
N SER A 105 -7.21 -13.74 16.87
CA SER A 105 -8.59 -13.26 16.97
C SER A 105 -8.67 -11.75 16.81
N PHE A 106 -9.62 -11.29 16.00
CA PHE A 106 -9.93 -9.87 15.82
C PHE A 106 -11.40 -9.69 15.46
N ASN A 107 -12.09 -8.72 16.06
CA ASN A 107 -13.51 -8.42 15.78
C ASN A 107 -14.43 -9.66 15.73
N ASN A 108 -14.36 -10.53 16.76
CA ASN A 108 -15.13 -11.78 16.85
C ASN A 108 -14.90 -12.78 15.69
N LYS A 109 -13.82 -12.61 14.92
CA LYS A 109 -13.38 -13.54 13.88
C LYS A 109 -12.06 -14.18 14.29
N SER A 110 -11.88 -15.43 13.90
CA SER A 110 -10.68 -16.22 14.18
C SER A 110 -9.99 -16.61 12.89
N PHE A 111 -8.67 -16.56 12.86
CA PHE A 111 -7.87 -17.03 11.73
C PHE A 111 -6.61 -17.72 12.21
N LYS A 112 -6.19 -18.74 11.47
CA LYS A 112 -5.02 -19.55 11.77
C LYS A 112 -4.04 -19.43 10.63
N ILE A 113 -2.81 -19.02 10.92
CA ILE A 113 -1.73 -18.96 9.94
C ILE A 113 -0.72 -20.06 10.24
N THR A 114 -0.45 -20.89 9.24
CA THR A 114 0.57 -21.92 9.26
C THR A 114 1.75 -21.48 8.40
N TYR A 115 2.94 -21.43 8.99
CA TYR A 115 4.18 -21.00 8.36
C TYR A 115 5.10 -22.18 8.08
N ASP A 116 5.75 -22.22 6.92
CA ASP A 116 6.74 -23.26 6.58
C ASP A 116 8.16 -22.97 7.09
N SER A 117 8.42 -21.73 7.50
CA SER A 117 9.76 -21.24 7.82
C SER A 117 9.73 -20.24 8.98
N PRO A 118 10.75 -20.25 9.86
CA PRO A 118 10.88 -19.27 10.94
C PRO A 118 10.95 -17.82 10.44
N PHE A 119 11.52 -17.61 9.26
CA PHE A 119 11.59 -16.29 8.63
C PHE A 119 10.20 -15.72 8.33
N LEU A 120 9.34 -16.48 7.65
CA LEU A 120 7.98 -16.03 7.35
C LEU A 120 7.13 -15.88 8.61
N GLU A 121 7.33 -16.78 9.59
CA GLU A 121 6.71 -16.64 10.90
C GLU A 121 7.09 -15.29 11.52
N GLN A 122 8.39 -15.00 11.70
CA GLN A 122 8.83 -13.75 12.33
C GLN A 122 8.35 -12.51 11.57
N TYR A 123 8.41 -12.54 10.24
CA TYR A 123 8.07 -11.40 9.40
C TYR A 123 6.57 -11.03 9.43
N ILE A 124 5.69 -12.03 9.54
CA ILE A 124 4.23 -11.86 9.48
C ILE A 124 3.59 -11.88 10.88
N HIS A 125 4.07 -12.74 11.77
CA HIS A 125 3.53 -12.86 13.11
C HIS A 125 3.80 -11.60 13.93
N LEU A 126 4.99 -11.02 13.87
CA LEU A 126 5.39 -9.94 14.77
C LEU A 126 4.42 -8.73 14.73
N PRO A 127 4.02 -8.20 13.55
CA PRO A 127 3.00 -7.14 13.48
C PRO A 127 1.61 -7.55 13.99
N LEU A 128 1.30 -8.85 14.04
CA LEU A 128 0.00 -9.40 14.44
C LEU A 128 0.05 -10.07 15.83
N ALA A 129 1.19 -10.01 16.54
CA ALA A 129 1.42 -10.82 17.72
C ALA A 129 0.43 -10.53 18.85
N HIS A 130 0.03 -9.27 18.99
CA HIS A 130 -0.98 -8.82 19.97
C HIS A 130 -2.40 -9.39 19.71
N LEU A 131 -2.64 -9.95 18.52
CA LEU A 131 -3.90 -10.64 18.19
C LEU A 131 -3.84 -12.14 18.46
N ALA A 132 -2.66 -12.69 18.77
CA ALA A 132 -2.48 -14.12 18.95
C ALA A 132 -3.23 -14.62 20.20
N THR A 133 -3.82 -15.81 20.10
CA THR A 133 -4.57 -16.44 21.20
C THR A 133 -4.39 -17.94 21.19
N ASP A 134 -4.51 -18.56 22.37
CA ASP A 134 -4.46 -20.02 22.54
C ASP A 134 -5.85 -20.67 22.45
N THR A 135 -6.92 -19.89 22.26
CA THR A 135 -8.31 -20.39 22.30
C THR A 135 -8.99 -20.44 20.94
N ASP A 136 -9.37 -21.64 20.48
CA ASP A 136 -10.22 -21.86 19.31
C ASP A 136 -11.71 -21.79 19.71
N LYS A 137 -12.22 -20.57 19.95
CA LYS A 137 -13.66 -20.38 20.27
C LYS A 137 -14.58 -20.48 19.05
N ILE A 138 -14.04 -20.26 17.85
CA ILE A 138 -14.76 -20.21 16.57
C ILE A 138 -13.88 -20.89 15.52
N LYS A 139 -14.47 -21.62 14.57
CA LYS A 139 -13.74 -22.24 13.46
C LYS A 139 -12.93 -21.18 12.69
N PRO A 140 -11.59 -21.25 12.69
CA PRO A 140 -10.77 -20.21 12.10
C PRO A 140 -10.77 -20.25 10.57
N LEU A 141 -10.58 -19.10 9.94
CA LEU A 141 -10.09 -19.05 8.56
C LEU A 141 -8.68 -19.66 8.51
N GLU A 142 -8.51 -20.74 7.76
CA GLU A 142 -7.21 -21.39 7.61
C GLU A 142 -6.40 -20.73 6.50
N ILE A 143 -5.17 -20.35 6.83
CA ILE A 143 -4.21 -19.71 5.95
C ILE A 143 -2.86 -20.41 6.10
N GLU A 144 -2.20 -20.64 4.99
CA GLU A 144 -0.85 -21.18 4.95
C GLU A 144 0.04 -20.23 4.16
N VAL A 145 1.21 -19.91 4.72
CA VAL A 145 2.20 -19.04 4.09
C VAL A 145 3.52 -19.80 4.00
N PHE A 146 4.04 -19.93 2.78
CA PHE A 146 5.18 -20.81 2.53
C PHE A 146 6.04 -20.39 1.36
N SER A 147 7.26 -20.91 1.34
CA SER A 147 8.22 -20.77 0.26
C SER A 147 7.91 -21.81 -0.82
N LEU A 148 7.90 -21.38 -2.07
CA LEU A 148 7.66 -22.24 -3.22
C LEU A 148 8.74 -21.99 -4.27
N LYS A 149 9.74 -22.87 -4.34
CA LYS A 149 10.93 -22.68 -5.19
C LYS A 149 11.61 -21.34 -4.81
N ASN A 150 11.69 -20.39 -5.74
CA ASN A 150 12.27 -19.05 -5.52
C ASN A 150 11.19 -17.97 -5.32
N LYS A 151 10.01 -18.36 -4.85
CA LYS A 151 8.85 -17.48 -4.64
C LYS A 151 8.23 -17.76 -3.27
N TYR A 152 7.24 -16.95 -2.92
CA TYR A 152 6.42 -17.11 -1.74
C TYR A 152 4.97 -17.33 -2.14
N ALA A 153 4.25 -18.13 -1.39
CA ALA A 153 2.87 -18.51 -1.65
C ALA A 153 2.00 -18.33 -0.41
N LEU A 154 0.75 -17.96 -0.67
CA LEU A 154 -0.32 -17.81 0.29
C LEU A 154 -1.46 -18.72 -0.15
N ARG A 155 -1.82 -19.71 0.66
CA ARG A 155 -2.95 -20.62 0.42
C ARG A 155 -4.01 -20.40 1.48
N ILE A 156 -5.27 -20.22 1.05
CA ILE A 156 -6.36 -19.78 1.93
C ILE A 156 -7.55 -20.70 1.77
N GLY A 157 -8.14 -21.09 2.89
CA GLY A 157 -9.30 -21.96 2.99
C GLY A 157 -8.93 -23.44 3.09
N SER A 158 -9.92 -24.25 3.51
CA SER A 158 -9.79 -25.71 3.67
C SER A 158 -10.46 -26.50 2.54
N THR A 159 -11.71 -26.18 2.19
CA THR A 159 -12.48 -26.86 1.11
C THR A 159 -12.30 -26.24 -0.27
N ASN A 160 -12.41 -24.92 -0.41
CA ASN A 160 -12.23 -24.21 -1.69
C ASN A 160 -10.94 -23.40 -1.66
N LYS A 161 -9.80 -24.11 -1.67
CA LYS A 161 -8.49 -23.48 -1.52
C LYS A 161 -8.22 -22.50 -2.68
N ARG A 162 -7.83 -21.28 -2.34
CA ARG A 162 -7.24 -20.32 -3.28
C ARG A 162 -5.76 -20.18 -2.99
N CYS A 163 -4.97 -19.95 -4.04
CA CYS A 163 -3.52 -19.73 -3.92
C CYS A 163 -3.11 -18.43 -4.59
N LEU A 164 -2.26 -17.67 -3.92
CA LEU A 164 -1.61 -16.48 -4.45
C LEU A 164 -0.11 -16.67 -4.34
N VAL A 165 0.64 -16.30 -5.38
CA VAL A 165 2.10 -16.42 -5.42
C VAL A 165 2.71 -15.07 -5.75
N ALA A 166 3.76 -14.71 -5.03
CA ALA A 166 4.53 -13.50 -5.28
C ALA A 166 6.03 -13.77 -5.14
N HIS A 167 6.84 -12.83 -5.63
CA HIS A 167 8.29 -13.00 -5.70
C HIS A 167 8.99 -12.53 -4.41
N GLU A 168 8.40 -11.55 -3.72
CA GLU A 168 9.00 -10.94 -2.54
C GLU A 168 8.20 -11.23 -1.25
N PRO A 169 8.86 -11.31 -0.07
CA PRO A 169 8.16 -11.50 1.20
C PRO A 169 7.15 -10.38 1.48
N GLY A 170 7.53 -9.12 1.18
CA GLY A 170 6.67 -7.95 1.38
C GLY A 170 5.41 -8.00 0.51
N GLN A 171 5.51 -8.58 -0.69
CA GLN A 171 4.37 -8.78 -1.59
C GLN A 171 3.37 -9.80 -1.02
N ILE A 172 3.85 -10.95 -0.51
CA ILE A 172 2.97 -11.92 0.15
C ILE A 172 2.35 -11.37 1.43
N LYS A 173 3.10 -10.62 2.24
CA LYS A 173 2.53 -9.94 3.42
C LYS A 173 1.37 -9.01 3.04
N ARG A 174 1.52 -8.23 1.96
CA ARG A 174 0.44 -7.35 1.46
C ARG A 174 -0.77 -8.13 0.96
N LEU A 175 -0.57 -9.20 0.19
CA LEU A 175 -1.67 -10.06 -0.27
C LEU A 175 -2.41 -10.71 0.91
N LEU A 176 -1.68 -11.16 1.93
CA LEU A 176 -2.26 -11.64 3.17
C LEU A 176 -3.11 -10.56 3.85
N TYR A 177 -2.63 -9.32 3.94
CA TYR A 177 -3.37 -8.23 4.57
C TYR A 177 -4.65 -7.88 3.81
N ILE A 178 -4.63 -7.92 2.48
CA ILE A 178 -5.84 -7.75 1.66
C ILE A 178 -6.87 -8.84 1.97
N GLU A 179 -6.44 -10.11 2.04
CA GLU A 179 -7.33 -11.23 2.34
C GLU A 179 -7.87 -11.19 3.78
N LEU A 180 -7.04 -10.76 4.74
CA LEU A 180 -7.48 -10.53 6.10
C LEU A 180 -8.45 -9.34 6.19
N ALA A 181 -8.24 -8.25 5.46
CA ALA A 181 -9.17 -7.13 5.42
C ALA A 181 -10.52 -7.54 4.83
N ASN A 182 -10.51 -8.29 3.72
CA ASN A 182 -11.71 -8.91 3.15
C ASN A 182 -12.45 -9.74 4.20
N TYR A 183 -11.73 -10.61 4.91
CA TYR A 183 -12.29 -11.48 5.93
C TYR A 183 -12.83 -10.69 7.14
N PHE A 184 -12.11 -9.70 7.67
CA PHE A 184 -12.52 -8.95 8.85
C PHE A 184 -13.75 -8.09 8.60
N PHE A 185 -13.85 -7.48 7.42
CA PHE A 185 -14.90 -6.51 7.11
C PHE A 185 -16.02 -7.06 6.21
N ASP A 186 -16.04 -8.37 5.94
CA ASP A 186 -17.01 -9.04 5.07
C ASP A 186 -17.09 -8.37 3.69
N LYS A 187 -15.92 -8.09 3.13
CA LYS A 187 -15.73 -7.40 1.85
C LYS A 187 -15.01 -8.28 0.86
N ARG A 188 -15.13 -7.91 -0.40
CA ARG A 188 -14.38 -8.47 -1.52
C ARG A 188 -13.35 -7.46 -2.01
N GLU A 189 -12.42 -7.93 -2.84
CA GLU A 189 -11.38 -7.08 -3.41
C GLU A 189 -11.96 -5.87 -4.17
N ASP A 190 -13.09 -6.06 -4.86
CA ASP A 190 -13.77 -5.01 -5.64
C ASP A 190 -14.60 -4.02 -4.80
N ASP A 191 -14.79 -4.29 -3.50
CA ASP A 191 -15.40 -3.33 -2.58
C ASP A 191 -14.41 -2.25 -2.13
N TRP A 192 -13.10 -2.49 -2.29
CA TRP A 192 -12.04 -1.56 -1.93
C TRP A 192 -11.71 -0.62 -3.08
N MET A 193 -11.54 0.66 -2.76
CA MET A 193 -11.02 1.66 -3.68
C MET A 193 -9.50 1.56 -3.76
N THR A 194 -8.86 1.46 -2.58
CA THR A 194 -7.40 1.41 -2.46
C THR A 194 -6.98 0.96 -1.07
N PHE A 195 -5.70 0.62 -0.95
CA PHE A 195 -5.02 0.37 0.32
C PHE A 195 -3.86 1.36 0.44
N ILE A 196 -3.94 2.27 1.40
CA ILE A 196 -2.93 3.32 1.59
C ILE A 196 -1.81 2.78 2.48
N HIS A 197 -0.57 2.97 2.05
CA HIS A 197 0.60 2.75 2.88
C HIS A 197 0.89 4.02 3.70
N GLY A 198 0.60 3.96 4.99
CA GLY A 198 0.77 5.09 5.91
C GLY A 198 0.25 4.76 7.30
N SER A 199 0.28 5.75 8.17
CA SER A 199 -0.27 5.65 9.53
C SER A 199 -1.59 6.42 9.60
N ALA A 200 -2.57 5.89 10.31
CA ALA A 200 -3.87 6.50 10.49
C ALA A 200 -4.24 6.62 11.96
N LEU A 201 -4.90 7.73 12.28
CA LEU A 201 -5.43 8.06 13.60
C LEU A 201 -6.89 8.48 13.46
N ARG A 202 -7.67 8.31 14.52
CA ARG A 202 -9.08 8.73 14.55
C ARG A 202 -9.33 9.76 15.64
N LYS A 203 -10.16 10.76 15.35
CA LYS A 203 -10.72 11.69 16.33
C LYS A 203 -12.08 12.18 15.86
N ASN A 204 -13.08 12.15 16.73
CA ASN A 204 -14.44 12.64 16.45
C ASN A 204 -15.01 12.12 15.10
N ASP A 205 -14.98 10.81 14.89
CA ASP A 205 -15.41 10.11 13.66
C ASP A 205 -14.66 10.48 12.37
N GLN A 206 -13.58 11.25 12.45
CA GLN A 206 -12.70 11.57 11.34
C GLN A 206 -11.41 10.76 11.43
N VAL A 207 -10.90 10.34 10.26
CA VAL A 207 -9.63 9.62 10.14
C VAL A 207 -8.60 10.55 9.52
N LEU A 208 -7.51 10.79 10.24
CA LEU A 208 -6.33 11.49 9.76
C LEU A 208 -5.35 10.45 9.22
N VAL A 209 -5.01 10.54 7.94
CA VAL A 209 -4.01 9.68 7.30
C VAL A 209 -2.71 10.45 7.11
N LEU A 210 -1.62 9.92 7.66
CA LEU A 210 -0.27 10.44 7.52
C LEU A 210 0.46 9.63 6.44
N THR A 211 0.71 10.25 5.29
CA THR A 211 1.49 9.69 4.19
C THR A 211 2.84 10.39 4.07
N SER A 212 3.92 9.62 4.01
CA SER A 212 5.26 10.13 3.76
C SER A 212 6.20 8.96 3.42
N GLU A 213 7.45 9.24 3.11
CA GLU A 213 8.46 8.20 2.92
C GLU A 213 8.78 7.42 4.21
N GLY A 214 9.23 6.17 4.04
CA GLY A 214 9.62 5.31 5.17
C GLY A 214 10.72 5.96 6.01
N GLY A 215 10.53 6.03 7.33
CA GLY A 215 11.51 6.62 8.24
C GLY A 215 11.41 8.13 8.45
N SER A 216 10.44 8.83 7.83
CA SER A 216 10.26 10.27 8.06
C SER A 216 9.56 10.64 9.39
N GLY A 217 9.34 9.68 10.30
CA GLY A 217 8.72 9.93 11.60
C GLY A 217 7.19 9.84 11.68
N LYS A 218 6.48 9.23 10.72
CA LYS A 218 5.01 9.06 10.78
C LYS A 218 4.54 8.36 12.05
N SER A 219 5.14 7.21 12.35
CA SER A 219 4.76 6.40 13.50
C SER A 219 5.05 7.14 14.82
N THR A 220 6.09 7.97 14.85
CA THR A 220 6.40 8.88 15.97
C THR A 220 5.33 9.97 16.12
N MET A 221 4.98 10.67 15.02
CA MET A 221 3.90 11.66 15.03
C MET A 221 2.56 11.01 15.42
N ALA A 222 2.32 9.78 14.96
CA ALA A 222 1.13 9.03 15.31
C ALA A 222 1.03 8.78 16.82
N GLY A 223 2.12 8.35 17.45
CA GLY A 223 2.22 8.19 18.90
C GLY A 223 2.03 9.51 19.66
N LEU A 224 2.66 10.61 19.21
CA LEU A 224 2.48 11.92 19.85
C LEU A 224 1.03 12.42 19.77
N LEU A 225 0.36 12.24 18.63
CA LEU A 225 -1.05 12.58 18.48
C LEU A 225 -1.93 11.69 19.36
N GLN A 226 -1.56 10.43 19.57
CA GLN A 226 -2.25 9.53 20.50
C GLN A 226 -2.24 10.07 21.93
N LEU A 227 -1.08 10.58 22.40
CA LEU A 227 -0.97 11.28 23.69
C LEU A 227 -1.86 12.53 23.78
N ASN A 228 -2.21 13.12 22.63
CA ASN A 228 -3.05 14.32 22.52
C ASN A 228 -4.52 14.00 22.17
N GLY A 229 -4.99 12.81 22.55
CA GLY A 229 -6.40 12.41 22.48
C GLY A 229 -6.88 12.01 21.08
N PHE A 230 -5.98 11.51 20.23
CA PHE A 230 -6.35 10.75 19.03
C PHE A 230 -6.33 9.26 19.34
N ASP A 231 -7.27 8.51 18.79
CA ASP A 231 -7.24 7.04 18.85
C ASP A 231 -6.31 6.49 17.77
N TYR A 232 -5.56 5.44 18.11
CA TYR A 232 -4.89 4.63 17.10
C TYR A 232 -5.90 3.99 16.15
N PHE A 233 -5.63 4.03 14.84
CA PHE A 233 -6.55 3.48 13.83
C PHE A 233 -5.89 2.38 12.98
N SER A 234 -4.74 2.65 12.38
CA SER A 234 -3.98 1.65 11.61
C SER A 234 -2.54 2.13 11.35
N ASP A 235 -1.64 1.20 11.06
CA ASP A 235 -0.27 1.49 10.60
C ASP A 235 0.08 0.58 9.42
N ASP A 236 0.96 1.05 8.55
CA ASP A 236 1.40 0.44 7.28
C ASP A 236 0.32 0.13 6.23
N PHE A 237 -0.94 -0.09 6.61
CA PHE A 237 -1.98 -0.62 5.74
C PHE A 237 -3.36 -0.06 6.13
N ILE A 238 -3.93 0.80 5.29
CA ILE A 238 -5.23 1.44 5.53
C ILE A 238 -6.17 1.12 4.37
N PRO A 239 -7.10 0.17 4.53
CA PRO A 239 -8.15 -0.10 3.55
C PRO A 239 -9.13 1.08 3.43
N VAL A 240 -9.44 1.48 2.20
CA VAL A 240 -10.46 2.51 1.91
C VAL A 240 -11.50 1.94 0.96
N GLU A 241 -12.78 1.99 1.31
CA GLU A 241 -13.87 1.43 0.49
C GLU A 241 -14.34 2.36 -0.63
N THR A 242 -14.84 1.78 -1.73
CA THR A 242 -15.30 2.53 -2.91
C THR A 242 -16.61 3.28 -2.69
N LYS A 243 -17.63 2.64 -2.09
CA LYS A 243 -19.00 3.19 -2.02
C LYS A 243 -19.14 4.35 -1.03
N GLY A 244 -18.54 4.21 0.15
CA GLY A 244 -18.67 5.17 1.24
C GLY A 244 -17.44 6.05 1.47
N LEU A 245 -16.33 5.79 0.75
CA LEU A 245 -15.03 6.45 0.95
C LEU A 245 -14.55 6.40 2.41
N LYS A 246 -14.94 5.35 3.14
CA LYS A 246 -14.58 5.13 4.53
C LYS A 246 -13.28 4.36 4.63
N ALA A 247 -12.39 4.82 5.50
CA ALA A 247 -11.24 4.05 5.95
C ALA A 247 -11.67 3.01 6.99
N PHE A 248 -11.00 1.85 7.01
CA PHE A 248 -11.24 0.78 7.97
C PHE A 248 -9.98 0.51 8.81
N PRO A 249 -10.12 0.25 10.13
CA PRO A 249 -8.96 0.06 11.00
C PRO A 249 -8.37 -1.34 10.80
N PHE A 250 -7.16 -1.44 10.26
CA PHE A 250 -6.48 -2.73 10.12
C PHE A 250 -5.58 -2.99 11.34
N PRO A 251 -5.67 -4.16 12.00
CA PRO A 251 -5.04 -4.38 13.31
C PRO A 251 -3.57 -4.81 13.19
N ALA A 252 -2.78 -4.14 12.35
CA ALA A 252 -1.33 -4.26 12.42
C ALA A 252 -0.83 -3.43 13.61
N ALA A 253 0.17 -3.93 14.34
CA ALA A 253 0.80 -3.17 15.41
C ALA A 253 1.58 -1.97 14.85
N LEU A 254 1.60 -0.88 15.60
CA LEU A 254 2.38 0.32 15.28
C LEU A 254 3.88 -0.03 15.28
N CYS A 255 4.56 0.24 14.16
CA CYS A 255 5.99 -0.05 14.03
C CYS A 255 6.82 1.20 14.40
N ILE A 256 7.19 1.30 15.69
CA ILE A 256 8.04 2.39 16.18
C ILE A 256 9.51 1.97 16.04
N LYS A 257 10.31 2.80 15.35
CA LYS A 257 11.77 2.61 15.30
C LYS A 257 12.39 2.95 16.66
N ASN A 258 13.42 2.22 17.06
CA ASN A 258 14.09 2.37 18.36
C ASN A 258 14.47 3.82 18.69
N ASP A 259 14.96 4.59 17.71
CA ASP A 259 15.36 5.99 17.92
C ASP A 259 14.18 6.88 18.35
N ALA A 260 12.96 6.55 17.92
CA ALA A 260 11.73 7.26 18.29
C ALA A 260 11.17 6.86 19.65
N ILE A 261 11.59 5.71 20.22
CA ILE A 261 11.12 5.25 21.54
C ILE A 261 11.49 6.27 22.60
N SER A 262 12.74 6.75 22.60
CA SER A 262 13.22 7.76 23.57
C SER A 262 12.42 9.07 23.53
N ILE A 263 11.97 9.49 22.36
CA ILE A 263 11.13 10.69 22.17
C ILE A 263 9.72 10.47 22.72
N LEU A 264 9.16 9.27 22.52
CA LEU A 264 7.83 8.92 23.00
C LEU A 264 7.81 8.73 24.52
N GLU A 265 8.84 8.10 25.09
CA GLU A 265 9.00 7.96 26.54
C GLU A 265 9.12 9.32 27.24
N SER A 266 9.97 10.22 26.70
CA SER A 266 10.11 11.58 27.24
C SER A 266 8.84 12.44 27.09
N SER A 267 7.94 12.05 26.17
CA SER A 267 6.64 12.70 25.97
C SER A 267 5.51 12.07 26.80
N GLY A 268 5.78 11.01 27.57
CA GLY A 268 4.83 10.36 28.47
C GLY A 268 4.16 9.09 27.93
N LEU A 269 4.59 8.56 26.77
CA LEU A 269 4.15 7.27 26.25
C LEU A 269 4.99 6.15 26.89
N GLY A 270 4.44 5.50 27.93
CA GLY A 270 5.05 4.31 28.52
C GLY A 270 4.75 3.06 27.68
N PHE A 271 5.78 2.37 27.22
CA PHE A 271 5.65 1.04 26.62
C PHE A 271 5.68 0.00 27.76
N SER A 272 4.51 -0.37 28.28
CA SER A 272 4.37 -1.46 29.28
C SER A 272 4.15 -2.80 28.60
#